data_AF-A0A3A5IBC0-F1
#
_entry.id   AF-A0A3A5IBC0-F1
#
_cell.length_a   1.000
_cell.length_b   1.000
_cell.length_c   1.000
_cell.angle_alpha   90.00
_cell.angle_beta   90.00
_cell.angle_gamma   90.00
#
_symmetry.space_group_name_H-M   'P 1'
#
loop_
_entity.id
_entity.type
_entity.pdbx_description
1 polymer ?
#
loop_
_entity_poly.entity_id
_entity_poly.type
_entity_poly.pdbx_seq_one_letter_code
_entity_poly.pdbx_strand_id
1 'polypeptide(L)'
;MIRSLEGVSTLDELEDLVFKQGYEIRCRNTGLMVGVAQPVPIDKMALHLSDGTPVFSLISELHPRFELVEAGRNRRGSHAIKQS
;
A
#
# COMPACT_ATOMS: atom_id res chain seq x y z
N MET A 1 0.83 6.05 -16.45
CA MET A 1 0.86 7.28 -15.63
C MET A 1 1.20 6.85 -14.22
N ILE A 2 2.36 7.24 -13.68
CA ILE A 2 2.76 6.88 -12.31
C ILE A 2 2.15 7.94 -11.39
N ARG A 3 1.29 7.54 -10.47
CA ARG A 3 0.76 8.46 -9.45
C ARG A 3 1.66 8.29 -8.22
N SER A 4 2.24 9.40 -7.79
CA SER A 4 3.23 9.42 -6.72
C SER A 4 2.56 9.23 -5.35
N LEU A 5 3.28 8.67 -4.37
CA LEU A 5 2.91 8.75 -2.95
C LEU A 5 3.37 10.08 -2.30
N GLU A 6 3.84 11.03 -3.10
CA GLU A 6 4.21 12.36 -2.65
C GLU A 6 3.01 13.07 -2.01
N GLY A 7 3.18 13.50 -0.75
CA GLY A 7 2.12 14.09 0.07
C GLY A 7 1.45 13.13 1.06
N VAL A 8 1.63 11.82 0.92
CA VAL A 8 1.12 10.85 1.91
C VAL A 8 1.99 10.90 3.16
N SER A 9 1.42 11.43 4.24
CA SER A 9 2.09 11.62 5.53
C SER A 9 1.41 10.83 6.65
N THR A 10 0.19 10.36 6.41
CA THR A 10 -0.64 9.66 7.40
C THR A 10 -1.20 8.34 6.87
N LEU A 11 -1.62 7.46 7.78
CA LEU A 11 -2.32 6.22 7.46
C LEU A 11 -3.65 6.48 6.75
N ASP A 12 -4.42 7.47 7.24
CA ASP A 12 -5.72 7.83 6.69
C ASP A 12 -5.63 8.24 5.21
N GLU A 13 -4.62 9.02 4.84
CA GLU A 13 -4.37 9.41 3.45
C GLU A 13 -4.04 8.21 2.56
N LEU A 14 -3.27 7.26 3.08
CA LEU A 14 -2.91 6.05 2.35
C LEU A 14 -4.14 5.14 2.17
N GLU A 15 -4.96 4.99 3.21
CA GLU A 15 -6.21 4.24 3.15
C GLU A 15 -7.20 4.86 2.17
N ASP A 16 -7.30 6.18 2.14
CA ASP A 16 -8.15 6.90 1.18
C ASP A 16 -7.72 6.63 -0.27
N LEU A 17 -6.42 6.58 -0.54
CA LEU A 17 -5.90 6.24 -1.87
C LEU A 17 -6.24 4.79 -2.26
N VAL A 18 -6.01 3.83 -1.36
CA VAL A 18 -6.20 2.41 -1.68
C VAL A 18 -7.68 2.03 -1.73
N PHE A 19 -8.45 2.39 -0.69
CA PHE A 19 -9.82 1.91 -0.51
C PHE A 19 -10.88 2.82 -1.12
N LYS A 20 -10.67 4.15 -1.14
CA LYS A 20 -11.66 5.08 -1.72
C LYS A 20 -11.35 5.41 -3.18
N GLN A 21 -10.08 5.59 -3.52
CA GLN A 21 -9.68 5.98 -4.89
C GLN A 21 -9.31 4.79 -5.78
N GLY A 22 -9.19 3.58 -5.22
CA GLY A 22 -8.97 2.36 -5.98
C GLY A 22 -7.56 2.26 -6.57
N TYR A 23 -6.55 2.75 -5.87
CA TYR A 23 -5.16 2.49 -6.21
C TYR A 23 -4.62 1.23 -5.56
N GLU A 24 -3.59 0.69 -6.17
CA GLU A 24 -2.74 -0.31 -5.56
C GLU A 24 -1.33 0.26 -5.39
N ILE A 25 -0.59 -0.30 -4.44
CA ILE A 25 0.77 0.12 -4.13
C ILE A 25 1.72 -0.92 -4.69
N ARG A 26 2.77 -0.47 -5.39
CA ARG A 26 3.83 -1.31 -5.95
C ARG A 26 5.18 -0.89 -5.40
N CYS A 27 6.04 -1.85 -5.08
CA CYS A 27 7.43 -1.57 -4.73
C CYS A 27 8.22 -1.24 -6.00
N ARG A 28 8.91 -0.09 -6.02
CA ARG A 28 9.67 0.36 -7.19
C ARG A 28 10.86 -0.56 -7.50
N ASN A 29 11.52 -1.08 -6.46
CA ASN A 29 12.74 -1.88 -6.62
C ASN A 29 12.46 -3.29 -7.16
N THR A 30 11.38 -3.91 -6.69
CA THR A 30 11.06 -5.31 -7.03
C THR A 30 9.94 -5.44 -8.06
N GLY A 31 9.16 -4.38 -8.29
CA GLY A 31 7.94 -4.43 -9.10
C GLY A 31 6.79 -5.20 -8.45
N LEU A 32 6.96 -5.69 -7.22
CA LEU A 32 5.96 -6.48 -6.52
C LEU A 32 4.86 -5.62 -5.92
N MET A 33 3.64 -6.15 -5.92
CA MET A 33 2.48 -5.50 -5.32
C MET A 33 2.58 -5.58 -3.80
N VAL A 34 2.04 -4.56 -3.12
CA VAL A 34 2.07 -4.45 -1.67
C VAL A 34 0.67 -4.66 -1.11
N GLY A 35 0.54 -5.61 -0.19
CA GLY A 35 -0.59 -5.70 0.72
C GLY A 35 -0.29 -4.88 1.99
N VAL A 36 -1.19 -3.96 2.34
CA VAL A 36 -1.13 -3.25 3.62
C VAL A 36 -1.62 -4.20 4.71
N ALA A 37 -0.76 -4.48 5.70
CA ALA A 37 -1.00 -5.59 6.60
C ALA A 37 -1.52 -5.16 7.96
N GLN A 38 -0.99 -4.06 8.52
CA GLN A 38 -1.49 -3.45 9.76
C GLN A 38 -0.72 -2.16 10.09
N PRO A 39 -1.40 -1.16 10.69
CA PRO A 39 -0.71 -0.10 11.41
C PRO A 39 0.01 -0.69 12.63
N VAL A 40 1.26 -0.29 12.85
CA VAL A 40 2.03 -0.59 14.08
C VAL A 40 2.25 0.71 14.86
N PRO A 41 2.50 0.64 16.19
CA PRO A 41 2.63 1.85 17.01
C PRO A 41 3.68 2.84 16.47
N ILE A 42 3.28 4.11 16.38
CA ILE A 42 4.07 5.30 16.00
C ILE A 42 4.59 5.24 14.55
N ASP A 43 3.79 5.81 13.62
CA ASP A 43 4.13 6.18 12.23
C ASP A 43 4.75 5.10 11.34
N LYS A 44 4.62 3.83 11.75
CA LYS A 44 5.16 2.67 11.05
C LYS A 44 4.03 1.85 10.45
N MET A 45 4.34 1.24 9.32
CA MET A 45 3.47 0.27 8.67
C MET A 45 4.20 -1.04 8.46
N ALA A 46 3.51 -2.13 8.80
CA ALA A 46 3.87 -3.45 8.34
C ALA A 46 3.18 -3.68 7.00
N LEU A 47 3.99 -3.87 5.96
CA LEU A 47 3.59 -4.16 4.60
C LEU A 47 4.05 -5.57 4.25
N HIS A 48 3.32 -6.24 3.36
CA HIS A 48 3.79 -7.48 2.76
C HIS A 48 3.85 -7.31 1.24
N LEU A 49 4.98 -7.69 0.65
CA LEU A 49 5.06 -7.86 -0.79
C LEU A 49 4.24 -9.09 -1.21
N SER A 50 3.85 -9.16 -2.48
CA SER A 50 3.06 -10.27 -3.02
C SER A 50 3.77 -11.63 -2.99
N ASP A 51 5.09 -11.64 -2.80
CA ASP A 51 5.89 -12.85 -2.58
C ASP A 51 5.92 -13.31 -1.11
N GLY A 52 5.24 -12.58 -0.22
CA GLY A 52 5.20 -12.84 1.23
C GLY A 52 6.31 -12.14 2.02
N THR A 53 7.23 -11.41 1.35
CA THR A 53 8.31 -10.70 2.03
C THR A 53 7.74 -9.57 2.90
N PRO A 54 7.99 -9.57 4.23
CA PRO A 54 7.58 -8.48 5.09
C PRO A 54 8.45 -7.24 4.86
N VAL A 55 7.83 -6.07 4.82
CA VAL A 55 8.49 -4.78 4.71
C VAL A 55 7.97 -3.87 5.81
N PHE A 56 8.90 -3.41 6.66
CA PHE A 56 8.61 -2.37 7.64
C PHE A 56 9.12 -1.04 7.09
N SER A 57 8.28 -0.02 7.14
CA SER A 57 8.65 1.33 6.70
C SER A 57 7.91 2.36 7.53
N LEU A 58 8.54 3.51 7.75
CA LEU A 58 7.84 4.72 8.16
C LEU A 58 6.95 5.20 7.00
N ILE A 59 5.83 5.84 7.33
CA ILE A 59 4.91 6.42 6.32
C ILE A 59 5.66 7.44 5.45
N SER A 60 6.50 8.27 6.07
CA SER A 60 7.35 9.26 5.39
C SER A 60 8.36 8.65 4.40
N GLU A 61 8.69 7.37 4.54
CA GLU A 61 9.62 6.64 3.68
C GLU A 61 8.92 5.84 2.57
N LEU A 62 7.59 5.93 2.47
CA LEU A 62 6.87 5.18 1.45
C LEU A 62 7.13 5.70 0.04
N HIS A 63 7.18 7.02 -0.13
CA HIS A 63 7.37 7.66 -1.43
C HIS A 63 8.63 7.20 -2.22
N PRO A 64 9.84 7.14 -1.61
CA PRO A 64 11.01 6.66 -2.34
C PRO A 64 10.97 5.16 -2.67
N ARG A 65 10.24 4.34 -1.91
CA ARG A 65 10.26 2.87 -2.02
C ARG A 65 9.10 2.32 -2.85
N PHE A 66 8.00 3.06 -2.91
CA PHE A 66 6.75 2.60 -3.49
C PHE A 66 6.17 3.63 -4.46
N GLU A 67 5.22 3.19 -5.26
CA GLU A 67 4.47 4.01 -6.21
C GLU A 67 3.01 3.56 -6.26
N LEU A 68 2.11 4.47 -6.60
CA LEU A 68 0.72 4.13 -6.85
C LEU A 68 0.55 3.70 -8.31
N VAL A 69 -0.15 2.60 -8.48
CA VAL A 69 -0.62 2.11 -9.76
C VAL A 69 -2.15 2.04 -9.72
N GLU A 70 -2.79 2.33 -10.85
CA GLU A 70 -4.24 2.15 -10.94
C GLU A 70 -4.56 0.66 -10.72
N ALA A 71 -5.51 0.36 -9.83
CA ALA A 71 -5.98 -1.00 -9.69
C ALA A 71 -6.52 -1.46 -11.05
N GLY A 72 -6.01 -2.59 -11.56
CA GLY A 72 -6.56 -3.17 -12.78
C GLY A 72 -8.07 -3.37 -12.60
N ARG A 73 -8.87 -3.03 -13.62
CA ARG A 73 -10.35 -3.08 -13.66
C ARG A 73 -11.01 -4.45 -13.31
N ASN A 74 -10.24 -5.42 -12.80
CA ASN A 74 -10.65 -6.79 -12.48
C ASN A 74 -10.62 -7.13 -10.97
N ARG A 75 -10.79 -6.17 -10.06
CA ARG A 75 -10.98 -6.46 -8.62
C ARG A 75 -12.37 -6.07 -8.11
N ARG A 76 -13.41 -6.61 -8.74
CA ARG A 76 -14.67 -6.89 -8.01
C ARG A 76 -14.44 -8.15 -7.16
N GLY A 77 -14.07 -7.95 -5.90
CA GLY A 77 -14.12 -8.96 -4.85
C GLY A 77 -12.83 -9.75 -4.66
N SER A 78 -12.30 -9.70 -3.43
CA SER A 78 -11.17 -10.45 -2.82
C SER A 78 -10.08 -9.47 -2.40
N HIS A 79 -9.81 -9.13 -1.14
CA HIS A 79 -10.13 -9.73 0.14
C HIS A 79 -10.44 -8.65 1.17
N ALA A 80 -11.66 -8.62 1.71
CA ALA A 80 -11.85 -8.24 3.10
C ALA A 80 -11.54 -9.50 3.90
N ILE A 81 -10.37 -9.56 4.55
CA ILE A 81 -10.06 -10.63 5.50
C ILE A 81 -10.97 -10.37 6.71
N LYS A 82 -12.15 -10.99 6.72
CA LYS A 82 -12.98 -11.14 7.91
C LYS A 82 -12.23 -12.08 8.85
N GLN A 83 -11.63 -11.54 9.91
CA GLN A 83 -11.28 -12.36 11.06
C GLN A 83 -12.59 -12.85 11.72
N SER A 84 -12.66 -14.17 11.92
CA SER A 84 -13.75 -14.88 12.59
C SER A 84 -13.61 -14.79 14.11
#